data_AF-X1A3E0-F1
#
_entry.id   AF-X1A3E0-F1
#
_cell.length_a   1.000
_cell.length_b   1.000
_cell.length_c   1.000
_cell.angle_alpha   90.00
_cell.angle_beta   90.00
_cell.angle_gamma   90.00
#
_symmetry.space_group_name_H-M   'P 1'
#
loop_
_entity.id
_entity.type
_entity.pdbx_description
1 polymer ?
#
loop_
_entity_poly.entity_id
_entity_poly.type
_entity_poly.pdbx_seq_one_letter_code
_entity_poly.pdbx_strand_id
1 'polypeptide(L)'
;MLLEQTRHVGGLTTSGLNRDECNHLDRQTLGGLCEQFLEEAVKRSHGRWTEGNSRTWQSGIAERVFLEMLEEAGVEVRYEQLLDQVKKDGARITELQVRGGEIYRAKVFIDATYEGDLMAKAGVSYSVGRESAEHYGESIAGVRYLDDKVAISPFDDEGNLLFGVMPGEPPAAGSVSEVPICYNVRLNITTDDSNRVPIEKPSSYDPMQHELLARAIEAGLLKNLTSIIGIYSMGES
;
A
#
# COMPACT_ATOMS: atom_id res chain seq x y z
N MET A 1 2.78 18.58 -15.95
CA MET A 1 1.92 17.47 -16.40
C MET A 1 2.18 16.28 -15.48
N LEU A 2 1.12 15.58 -15.09
CA LEU A 2 1.13 14.37 -14.28
C LEU A 2 0.52 13.23 -15.11
N LEU A 3 1.21 12.09 -15.18
CA LEU A 3 0.69 10.86 -15.79
C LEU A 3 0.26 9.93 -14.65
N GLU A 4 -1.05 9.84 -14.41
CA GLU A 4 -1.65 9.02 -13.36
C GLU A 4 -2.05 7.65 -13.94
N GLN A 5 -1.63 6.57 -13.29
CA GLN A 5 -1.86 5.20 -13.75
C GLN A 5 -3.33 4.79 -13.63
N THR A 6 -4.04 5.37 -12.68
CA THR A 6 -5.42 5.07 -12.34
C THR A 6 -6.36 6.21 -12.74
N ARG A 7 -7.55 6.26 -12.13
CA ARG A 7 -8.49 7.39 -12.24
C ARG A 7 -8.46 8.30 -11.02
N HIS A 8 -7.53 8.07 -10.09
CA HIS A 8 -7.44 8.77 -8.82
C HIS A 8 -6.04 9.29 -8.57
N VAL A 9 -5.91 10.55 -8.15
CA VAL A 9 -4.61 11.13 -7.79
C VAL A 9 -4.31 10.94 -6.32
N GLY A 10 -3.02 10.90 -5.94
CA GLY A 10 -2.56 10.95 -4.54
C GLY A 10 -2.21 9.60 -3.91
N GLY A 11 -2.30 8.50 -4.67
CA GLY A 11 -1.82 7.18 -4.24
C GLY A 11 -2.42 6.71 -2.92
N LEU A 12 -1.58 6.20 -2.02
CA LEU A 12 -2.03 5.67 -0.73
C LEU A 12 -2.81 6.69 0.10
N THR A 13 -2.39 7.96 0.10
CA THR A 13 -2.98 9.05 0.88
C THR A 13 -4.45 9.28 0.54
N THR A 14 -4.86 8.98 -0.69
CA THR A 14 -6.24 9.13 -1.18
C THR A 14 -6.92 7.78 -1.41
N SER A 15 -6.27 6.67 -1.06
CA SER A 15 -6.73 5.31 -1.33
C SER A 15 -6.54 4.38 -0.12
N GLY A 16 -6.95 4.84 1.07
CA GLY A 16 -7.04 3.99 2.27
C GLY A 16 -5.99 4.25 3.36
N LEU A 17 -4.89 4.96 3.07
CA LEU A 17 -3.96 5.47 4.09
C LEU A 17 -4.45 6.83 4.60
N ASN A 18 -5.48 6.80 5.44
CA ASN A 18 -6.24 7.97 5.91
C ASN A 18 -5.64 8.67 7.13
N ARG A 19 -4.32 8.53 7.33
CA ARG A 19 -3.62 9.09 8.47
C ARG A 19 -2.17 9.34 8.16
N ASP A 20 -1.59 10.37 8.80
CA ASP A 20 -0.15 10.56 8.75
C ASP A 20 0.55 9.60 9.73
N GLU A 21 1.79 9.25 9.45
CA GLU A 21 2.57 8.31 10.27
C GLU A 21 3.33 9.04 11.41
N CYS A 22 2.84 10.21 11.85
CA CYS A 22 3.45 11.01 12.93
C CYS A 22 3.40 10.33 14.32
N ASN A 23 2.80 9.15 14.43
CA ASN A 23 2.92 8.28 15.60
C ASN A 23 4.22 7.44 15.59
N HIS A 24 4.93 7.41 14.45
CA HIS A 24 6.22 6.75 14.25
C HIS A 24 7.31 7.71 13.74
N LEU A 25 6.92 8.86 13.19
CA LEU A 25 7.79 9.85 12.56
C LEU A 25 7.79 11.17 13.34
N ASP A 26 8.89 11.92 13.22
CA ASP A 26 9.01 13.26 13.78
C ASP A 26 8.21 14.28 12.96
N ARG A 27 7.17 14.85 13.57
CA ARG A 27 6.29 15.86 12.96
C ARG A 27 7.07 17.07 12.42
N GLN A 28 8.21 17.43 13.01
CA GLN A 28 9.02 18.56 12.55
C GLN A 28 9.62 18.35 11.15
N THR A 29 9.61 17.12 10.64
CA THR A 29 10.07 16.81 9.27
C THR A 29 9.02 17.08 8.20
N LEU A 30 7.76 17.34 8.58
CA LEU A 30 6.68 17.69 7.67
C LEU A 30 6.61 19.21 7.47
N GLY A 31 6.52 19.65 6.23
CA GLY A 31 6.49 21.07 5.88
C GLY A 31 6.14 21.32 4.41
N GLY A 32 6.13 22.60 4.02
CA GLY A 32 5.87 23.02 2.64
C GLY A 32 4.51 22.54 2.12
N LEU A 33 4.49 22.06 0.87
CA LEU A 33 3.26 21.56 0.22
C LEU A 33 2.64 20.36 0.97
N CYS A 34 3.47 19.53 1.63
CA CYS A 34 2.98 18.40 2.41
C CYS A 34 2.13 18.88 3.60
N GLU A 35 2.61 19.88 4.35
CA GLU A 35 1.87 20.40 5.49
C GLU A 35 0.62 21.16 5.06
N GLN A 36 0.69 21.95 3.99
CA GLN A 36 -0.49 22.64 3.42
C GLN A 36 -1.59 21.64 3.01
N PHE A 37 -1.19 20.56 2.33
CA PHE A 37 -2.11 19.48 1.99
C PHE A 37 -2.73 18.84 3.24
N LEU A 38 -1.90 18.47 4.23
CA LEU A 38 -2.36 17.77 5.44
C LEU A 38 -3.30 18.65 6.28
N GLU A 39 -3.00 19.94 6.42
CA GLU A 39 -3.87 20.92 7.09
C GLU A 39 -5.27 20.94 6.46
N GLU A 40 -5.34 21.12 5.15
CA GLU A 40 -6.61 21.22 4.44
C GLU A 40 -7.37 19.88 4.40
N ALA A 41 -6.68 18.77 4.16
CA ALA A 41 -7.29 17.44 4.15
C ALA A 41 -7.92 17.09 5.50
N VAL A 42 -7.23 17.34 6.61
CA VAL A 42 -7.72 17.03 7.96
C VAL A 42 -8.88 17.94 8.33
N LYS A 43 -8.72 19.25 8.12
CA LYS A 43 -9.76 20.26 8.40
C LYS A 43 -11.06 19.97 7.66
N ARG A 44 -10.99 19.72 6.36
CA ARG A 44 -12.19 19.45 5.52
C ARG A 44 -12.81 18.08 5.80
N SER A 45 -12.02 17.13 6.29
CA SER A 45 -12.49 15.81 6.68
C SER A 45 -13.18 15.75 8.02
N HIS A 46 -13.17 16.86 8.78
CA HIS A 46 -13.45 16.85 10.22
C HIS A 46 -12.60 15.78 10.93
N GLY A 47 -11.38 15.61 10.44
CA GLY A 47 -10.45 14.61 10.92
C GLY A 47 -9.87 14.99 12.27
N ARG A 48 -9.29 13.99 12.94
CA ARG A 48 -8.60 14.19 14.20
C ARG A 48 -7.36 15.05 13.96
N TRP A 49 -7.29 16.15 14.69
CA TRP A 49 -6.06 16.92 14.88
C TRP A 49 -5.61 16.75 16.33
N THR A 50 -4.47 16.10 16.53
CA THR A 50 -3.93 15.88 17.88
C THR A 50 -2.47 16.25 17.92
N GLU A 51 -2.09 17.10 18.88
CA GLU A 51 -0.68 17.35 19.17
C GLU A 51 0.00 16.04 19.57
N GLY A 52 1.13 15.71 18.90
CA GLY A 52 1.92 14.51 19.18
C GLY A 52 1.38 13.18 18.63
N ASN A 53 0.29 13.18 17.86
CA ASN A 53 -0.33 11.95 17.34
C ASN A 53 -0.64 12.07 15.84
N SER A 54 -1.00 10.95 15.21
CA SER A 54 -1.39 10.92 13.80
C SER A 54 -2.62 11.78 13.50
N ARG A 55 -2.56 12.60 12.47
CA ARG A 55 -3.73 13.28 11.90
C ARG A 55 -4.50 12.33 10.99
N THR A 56 -5.81 12.52 10.85
CA THR A 56 -6.65 11.67 9.99
C THR A 56 -7.42 12.48 8.95
N TRP A 57 -7.72 11.90 7.78
CA TRP A 57 -8.53 12.52 6.71
C TRP A 57 -9.27 11.48 5.87
N GLN A 58 -10.36 11.86 5.21
CA GLN A 58 -11.09 10.95 4.32
C GLN A 58 -10.45 10.96 2.93
N SER A 59 -10.23 9.78 2.37
CA SER A 59 -9.63 9.56 1.05
C SER A 59 -10.20 10.45 -0.06
N GLY A 60 -11.53 10.50 -0.23
CA GLY A 60 -12.15 11.33 -1.26
C GLY A 60 -12.06 12.84 -1.01
N ILE A 61 -11.88 13.27 0.24
CA ILE A 61 -11.61 14.69 0.57
C ILE A 61 -10.16 15.03 0.24
N ALA A 62 -9.23 14.16 0.64
CA ALA A 62 -7.81 14.30 0.30
C ALA A 62 -7.58 14.36 -1.22
N GLU A 63 -8.25 13.53 -2.01
CA GLU A 63 -8.15 13.58 -3.47
C GLU A 63 -8.59 14.94 -4.02
N ARG A 64 -9.70 15.50 -3.52
CA ARG A 64 -10.15 16.84 -3.93
C ARG A 64 -9.13 17.91 -3.61
N VAL A 65 -8.52 17.87 -2.43
CA VAL A 65 -7.45 18.81 -2.07
C VAL A 65 -6.26 18.70 -3.03
N PHE A 66 -5.83 17.49 -3.40
CA PHE A 66 -4.77 17.33 -4.39
C PHE A 66 -5.16 17.86 -5.77
N LEU A 67 -6.39 17.60 -6.23
CA LEU A 67 -6.87 18.11 -7.51
C LEU A 67 -6.91 19.64 -7.54
N GLU A 68 -7.36 20.29 -6.46
CA GLU A 68 -7.34 21.75 -6.32
C GLU A 68 -5.90 22.30 -6.36
N MET A 69 -4.96 21.67 -5.63
CA MET A 69 -3.55 22.06 -5.65
C MET A 69 -2.92 21.89 -7.04
N LEU A 70 -3.27 20.83 -7.76
CA LEU A 70 -2.81 20.58 -9.13
C LEU A 70 -3.38 21.61 -10.11
N GLU A 71 -4.66 21.96 -9.97
CA GLU A 71 -5.31 23.00 -10.77
C GLU A 71 -4.69 24.38 -10.52
N GLU A 72 -4.49 24.78 -9.27
CA GLU A 72 -3.84 26.03 -8.89
C GLU A 72 -2.42 26.13 -9.47
N ALA A 73 -1.68 25.01 -9.46
CA ALA A 73 -0.35 24.92 -10.04
C ALA A 73 -0.35 24.83 -11.58
N GLY A 74 -1.51 24.75 -12.24
CA GLY A 74 -1.62 24.60 -13.69
C GLY A 74 -1.10 23.25 -14.21
N VAL A 75 -1.15 22.20 -13.39
CA VAL A 75 -0.68 20.87 -13.74
C VAL A 75 -1.78 20.09 -14.47
N GLU A 76 -1.57 19.87 -15.76
CA GLU A 76 -2.41 18.96 -16.54
C GLU A 76 -2.24 17.51 -16.05
N VAL A 77 -3.36 16.87 -15.68
CA VAL A 77 -3.41 15.46 -15.27
C VAL A 77 -3.93 14.62 -16.43
N ARG A 78 -3.22 13.54 -16.75
CA ARG A 78 -3.64 12.51 -17.71
C ARG A 78 -3.82 11.20 -16.95
N TYR A 79 -5.04 10.68 -16.94
CA TYR A 79 -5.41 9.44 -16.25
C TYR A 79 -5.19 8.21 -17.13
N GLU A 80 -5.15 7.04 -16.49
CA GLU A 80 -5.01 5.73 -17.12
C GLU A 80 -3.72 5.58 -17.96
N GLN A 81 -2.67 6.30 -17.56
CA GLN A 81 -1.38 6.36 -18.25
C GLN A 81 -0.38 5.35 -17.65
N LEU A 82 -0.61 4.06 -17.92
CA LEU A 82 0.31 3.00 -17.48
C LEU A 82 1.60 3.01 -18.30
N LEU A 83 2.75 3.21 -17.64
CA LEU A 83 4.05 3.22 -18.30
C LEU A 83 4.37 1.86 -18.94
N ASP A 84 4.78 1.86 -20.20
CA ASP A 84 5.15 0.67 -20.97
C ASP A 84 6.66 0.62 -21.26
N GLN A 85 7.20 1.66 -21.92
CA GLN A 85 8.61 1.70 -22.31
C GLN A 85 9.25 3.05 -21.97
N VAL A 86 10.57 3.01 -21.76
CA VAL A 86 11.41 4.18 -21.51
C VAL A 86 12.51 4.20 -22.55
N LYS A 87 12.64 5.29 -23.30
CA LYS A 87 13.78 5.50 -24.20
C LYS A 87 14.82 6.39 -23.54
N LYS A 88 16.08 6.01 -23.74
CA LYS A 88 17.24 6.68 -23.15
C LYS A 88 18.31 6.97 -24.19
N ASP A 89 19.08 8.00 -23.92
CA ASP A 89 20.33 8.37 -24.57
C ASP A 89 21.41 8.41 -23.48
N GLY A 90 22.18 7.33 -23.38
CA GLY A 90 23.04 7.08 -22.21
C GLY A 90 22.23 7.04 -20.91
N ALA A 91 22.57 7.93 -19.97
CA ALA A 91 21.85 8.06 -18.69
C ALA A 91 20.58 8.91 -18.78
N ARG A 92 20.39 9.67 -19.87
CA ARG A 92 19.28 10.63 -20.00
C ARG A 92 18.04 9.96 -20.56
N ILE A 93 16.91 10.07 -19.86
CA ILE A 93 15.60 9.68 -20.40
C ILE A 93 15.17 10.72 -21.43
N THR A 94 14.69 10.26 -22.58
CA THR A 94 14.24 11.12 -23.69
C THR A 94 12.75 10.99 -23.96
N GLU A 95 12.18 9.79 -23.78
CA GLU A 95 10.77 9.51 -24.05
C GLU A 95 10.21 8.50 -23.05
N LEU A 96 8.96 8.72 -22.63
CA LEU A 96 8.11 7.70 -22.03
C LEU A 96 7.06 7.26 -23.04
N GLN A 97 6.84 5.96 -23.14
CA GLN A 97 5.73 5.40 -23.88
C GLN A 97 4.79 4.70 -22.91
N VAL A 98 3.50 5.00 -23.00
CA VAL A 98 2.46 4.38 -22.17
C VAL A 98 1.75 3.27 -22.93
N ARG A 99 1.02 2.42 -22.21
CA ARG A 99 0.09 1.45 -22.80
C ARG A 99 -0.95 2.21 -23.64
N GLY A 100 -1.15 1.78 -24.88
CA GLY A 100 -1.90 2.54 -25.90
C GLY A 100 -1.00 3.26 -26.91
N GLY A 101 0.31 3.34 -26.64
CA GLY A 101 1.33 3.76 -27.60
C GLY A 101 1.60 5.25 -27.64
N GLU A 102 0.91 6.08 -26.85
CA GLU A 102 1.20 7.50 -26.72
C GLU A 102 2.61 7.74 -26.19
N ILE A 103 3.25 8.81 -26.66
CA ILE A 103 4.65 9.14 -26.36
C ILE A 103 4.73 10.52 -25.71
N TYR A 104 5.37 10.57 -24.56
CA TYR A 104 5.60 11.78 -23.79
C TYR A 104 7.09 12.15 -23.78
N ARG A 105 7.39 13.42 -24.06
CA ARG A 105 8.74 13.99 -24.03
C ARG A 105 8.79 15.15 -23.07
N ALA A 106 9.79 15.16 -22.20
CA ALA A 106 10.00 16.21 -21.21
C ALA A 106 11.49 16.46 -21.01
N LYS A 107 11.82 17.61 -20.40
CA LYS A 107 13.20 17.93 -20.01
C LYS A 107 13.62 17.20 -18.74
N VAL A 108 12.65 16.92 -17.87
CA VAL A 108 12.81 16.25 -16.58
C VAL A 108 11.68 15.25 -16.44
N PHE A 109 12.02 14.07 -15.94
CA PHE A 109 11.07 13.02 -15.58
C PHE A 109 11.22 12.77 -14.08
N ILE A 110 10.11 12.71 -13.36
CA ILE A 110 10.07 12.42 -11.93
C ILE A 110 9.34 11.08 -11.78
N ASP A 111 9.98 10.12 -11.13
CA ASP A 111 9.30 8.90 -10.73
C ASP A 111 8.57 9.18 -9.41
N ALA A 112 7.25 9.25 -9.49
CA ALA A 112 6.35 9.36 -8.35
C ALA A 112 5.40 8.15 -8.28
N THR A 113 5.79 7.03 -8.90
CA THR A 113 5.08 5.75 -8.73
C THR A 113 5.41 5.14 -7.38
N TYR A 114 4.54 4.27 -6.87
CA TYR A 114 4.73 3.69 -5.55
C TYR A 114 5.92 2.71 -5.53
N GLU A 115 6.05 1.90 -6.58
CA GLU A 115 7.06 0.84 -6.69
C GLU A 115 8.35 1.26 -7.43
N GLY A 116 8.41 2.47 -7.99
CA GLY A 116 9.56 2.92 -8.79
C GLY A 116 9.59 2.37 -10.21
N ASP A 117 8.43 2.28 -10.87
CA ASP A 117 8.25 1.72 -12.21
C ASP A 117 9.11 2.41 -13.27
N LEU A 118 9.27 3.74 -13.17
CA LEU A 118 10.09 4.48 -14.12
C LEU A 118 11.58 4.19 -13.88
N MET A 119 12.02 4.13 -12.62
CA MET A 119 13.39 3.73 -12.27
C MET A 119 13.71 2.32 -12.78
N ALA A 120 12.83 1.35 -12.53
CA ALA A 120 12.99 -0.03 -12.99
C ALA A 120 13.08 -0.10 -14.52
N LYS A 121 12.15 0.53 -15.25
CA LYS A 121 12.15 0.55 -16.72
C LYS A 121 13.31 1.36 -17.32
N ALA A 122 13.86 2.31 -16.57
CA ALA A 122 15.08 3.02 -16.96
C ALA A 122 16.36 2.17 -16.75
N GLY A 123 16.25 0.94 -16.23
CA GLY A 123 17.38 0.04 -16.00
C GLY A 123 18.18 0.38 -14.74
N VAL A 124 17.58 1.07 -13.77
CA VAL A 124 18.19 1.23 -12.44
C VAL A 124 18.19 -0.15 -11.76
N SER A 125 19.29 -0.52 -11.11
CA SER A 125 19.39 -1.77 -10.36
C SER A 125 18.48 -1.75 -9.14
N TYR A 126 17.78 -2.85 -8.89
CA TYR A 126 16.92 -3.04 -7.72
C TYR A 126 17.00 -4.48 -7.23
N SER A 127 16.55 -4.69 -6.00
CA SER A 127 16.35 -6.01 -5.39
C SER A 127 14.85 -6.23 -5.16
N VAL A 128 14.40 -7.48 -5.20
CA VAL A 128 13.02 -7.86 -4.86
C VAL A 128 13.06 -8.85 -3.71
N GLY A 129 12.09 -8.75 -2.80
CA GLY A 129 11.96 -9.64 -1.67
C GLY A 129 12.61 -9.07 -0.40
N ARG A 130 13.42 -9.88 0.28
CA ARG A 130 14.09 -9.55 1.55
C ARG A 130 15.52 -10.03 1.50
N GLU A 131 16.47 -9.14 1.78
CA GLU A 131 17.86 -9.51 2.01
C GLU A 131 18.01 -10.33 3.31
N SER A 132 19.03 -11.18 3.38
CA SER A 132 19.36 -11.92 4.60
C SER A 132 19.92 -11.02 5.70
N ALA A 133 19.80 -11.45 6.95
CA ALA A 133 20.40 -10.75 8.11
C ALA A 133 21.91 -10.50 7.97
N GLU A 134 22.63 -11.39 7.28
CA GLU A 134 24.07 -11.27 7.06
C GLU A 134 24.46 -10.22 6.00
N HIS A 135 23.57 -9.90 5.06
CA HIS A 135 23.92 -9.11 3.87
C HIS A 135 24.36 -7.69 4.22
N TYR A 136 23.70 -7.08 5.21
CA TYR A 136 24.08 -5.77 5.78
C TYR A 136 24.35 -5.82 7.30
N GLY A 137 24.35 -7.01 7.92
CA GLY A 137 24.52 -7.15 9.37
C GLY A 137 23.30 -6.68 10.19
N GLU A 138 22.10 -6.75 9.61
CA GLU A 138 20.85 -6.34 10.23
C GLU A 138 20.17 -7.55 10.90
N SER A 139 20.21 -7.62 12.24
CA SER A 139 19.73 -8.78 13.00
C SER A 139 18.23 -9.10 12.84
N ILE A 140 17.45 -8.15 12.33
CA ILE A 140 16.00 -8.27 12.10
C ILE A 140 15.63 -8.48 10.62
N ALA A 141 16.60 -8.49 9.71
CA ALA A 141 16.37 -8.74 8.28
C ALA A 141 16.18 -10.24 7.98
N GLY A 142 15.87 -10.54 6.72
CA GLY A 142 15.58 -11.89 6.25
C GLY A 142 14.22 -12.43 6.67
N VAL A 143 14.06 -13.74 6.52
CA VAL A 143 12.86 -14.49 6.89
C VAL A 143 12.63 -14.47 8.40
N ARG A 144 11.39 -14.18 8.80
CA ARG A 144 10.97 -14.09 10.20
C ARG A 144 9.79 -15.03 10.46
N TYR A 145 9.89 -15.76 11.56
CA TYR A 145 8.81 -16.60 12.08
C TYR A 145 8.15 -15.95 13.29
N LEU A 146 6.95 -16.40 13.62
CA LEU A 146 6.34 -16.13 14.92
C LEU A 146 7.25 -16.67 16.02
N ASP A 147 7.33 -15.94 17.14
CA ASP A 147 8.14 -16.37 18.28
C ASP A 147 7.61 -17.68 18.88
N ASP A 148 6.29 -17.82 18.94
CA ASP A 148 5.61 -19.02 19.41
C ASP A 148 5.19 -19.93 18.24
N LYS A 149 5.49 -21.22 18.37
CA LYS A 149 4.99 -22.23 17.44
C LYS A 149 3.50 -22.47 17.66
N VAL A 150 2.76 -22.59 16.57
CA VAL A 150 1.32 -22.83 16.61
C VAL A 150 1.03 -24.19 15.99
N ALA A 151 0.29 -25.04 16.69
CA ALA A 151 -0.05 -26.39 16.26
C ALA A 151 -1.23 -26.39 15.28
N ILE A 152 -1.02 -25.83 14.09
CA ILE A 152 -2.01 -25.81 13.00
C ILE A 152 -1.49 -26.66 11.85
N SER A 153 -2.28 -27.64 11.41
CA SER A 153 -1.94 -28.42 10.22
C SER A 153 -2.09 -27.56 8.96
N PRO A 154 -1.08 -27.51 8.08
CA PRO A 154 -1.19 -26.86 6.77
C PRO A 154 -1.84 -27.75 5.71
N PHE A 155 -2.30 -28.95 6.06
CA PHE A 155 -2.90 -29.92 5.14
C PHE A 155 -4.40 -30.13 5.43
N ASP A 156 -5.18 -30.40 4.39
CA ASP A 156 -6.53 -30.94 4.48
C ASP A 156 -6.54 -32.42 4.92
N ASP A 157 -7.73 -33.02 5.01
CA ASP A 157 -7.91 -34.41 5.47
C ASP A 157 -7.38 -35.44 4.45
N GLU A 158 -7.33 -35.05 3.18
CA GLU A 158 -6.76 -35.82 2.08
C GLU A 158 -5.23 -35.70 1.97
N GLY A 159 -4.62 -34.79 2.75
CA GLY A 159 -3.17 -34.55 2.78
C GLY A 159 -2.67 -33.53 1.75
N ASN A 160 -3.55 -32.77 1.10
CA ASN A 160 -3.17 -31.67 0.22
C ASN A 160 -2.93 -30.40 1.03
N LEU A 161 -2.08 -29.51 0.52
CA LEU A 161 -1.84 -28.21 1.15
C LEU A 161 -3.10 -27.33 1.07
N LEU A 162 -3.41 -26.66 2.19
CA LEU A 162 -4.45 -25.65 2.24
C LEU A 162 -4.11 -24.48 1.30
N PHE A 163 -5.17 -23.81 0.82
CA PHE A 163 -5.03 -22.63 -0.03
C PHE A 163 -4.12 -21.57 0.61
N GLY A 164 -3.21 -21.00 -0.17
CA GLY A 164 -2.27 -19.97 0.28
C GLY A 164 -1.04 -20.52 1.02
N VAL A 165 -0.96 -21.81 1.33
CA VAL A 165 0.26 -22.43 1.86
C VAL A 165 1.20 -22.79 0.72
N MET A 166 2.44 -22.29 0.78
CA MET A 166 3.46 -22.60 -0.22
C MET A 166 4.03 -24.01 0.02
N PRO A 167 4.20 -24.83 -1.04
CA PRO A 167 4.83 -26.14 -0.91
C PRO A 167 6.34 -26.02 -0.67
N GLY A 168 6.93 -27.10 -0.16
CA GLY A 168 8.37 -27.21 0.04
C GLY A 168 8.80 -27.04 1.49
N GLU A 169 10.11 -27.01 1.70
CA GLU A 169 10.68 -26.78 3.03
C GLU A 169 10.53 -25.31 3.44
N PRO A 170 10.12 -25.02 4.69
CA PRO A 170 10.12 -23.67 5.20
C PRO A 170 11.52 -23.04 5.13
N PRO A 171 11.66 -21.77 4.72
CA PRO A 171 12.96 -21.11 4.66
C PRO A 171 13.63 -20.97 6.04
N ALA A 172 14.95 -20.83 6.08
CA ALA A 172 15.66 -20.63 7.34
C ALA A 172 15.42 -19.23 7.90
N ALA A 173 15.25 -19.09 9.22
CA ALA A 173 15.17 -17.77 9.85
C ALA A 173 16.42 -16.92 9.53
N GLY A 174 16.22 -15.66 9.16
CA GLY A 174 17.29 -14.74 8.76
C GLY A 174 17.81 -14.92 7.34
N SER A 175 17.33 -15.92 6.57
CA SER A 175 17.74 -16.12 5.18
C SER A 175 17.14 -15.06 4.26
N VAL A 176 17.72 -14.95 3.05
CA VAL A 176 17.12 -14.22 1.93
C VAL A 176 15.77 -14.84 1.56
N SER A 177 14.85 -14.03 1.06
CA SER A 177 13.59 -14.47 0.46
C SER A 177 13.33 -13.66 -0.80
N GLU A 178 13.09 -14.33 -1.93
CA GLU A 178 12.68 -13.66 -3.18
C GLU A 178 11.21 -13.23 -3.14
N VAL A 179 10.44 -13.77 -2.20
CA VAL A 179 9.03 -13.43 -2.01
C VAL A 179 8.91 -12.10 -1.26
N PRO A 180 8.20 -11.10 -1.81
CA PRO A 180 7.94 -9.84 -1.13
C PRO A 180 7.06 -10.02 0.10
N ILE A 181 7.05 -9.03 0.98
CA ILE A 181 6.15 -9.02 2.14
C ILE A 181 4.69 -8.98 1.71
N CYS A 182 3.81 -9.43 2.60
CA CYS A 182 2.38 -9.42 2.34
C CYS A 182 1.85 -8.00 2.08
N TYR A 183 0.96 -7.90 1.09
CA TYR A 183 0.18 -6.69 0.85
C TYR A 183 -1.01 -6.67 1.79
N ASN A 184 -1.29 -5.48 2.34
CA ASN A 184 -2.48 -5.25 3.16
C ASN A 184 -3.41 -4.31 2.40
N VAL A 185 -4.70 -4.61 2.44
CA VAL A 185 -5.74 -3.75 1.85
C VAL A 185 -6.34 -2.91 2.96
N ARG A 186 -6.39 -1.59 2.77
CA ARG A 186 -7.10 -0.66 3.67
C ARG A 186 -8.35 -0.16 2.98
N LEU A 187 -9.49 -0.44 3.59
CA LEU A 187 -10.79 -0.05 3.07
C LEU A 187 -11.34 1.15 3.83
N ASN A 188 -11.96 2.07 3.10
CA ASN A 188 -12.78 3.12 3.67
C ASN A 188 -14.22 2.62 3.76
N ILE A 189 -14.75 2.50 4.97
CA ILE A 189 -16.13 2.11 5.23
C ILE A 189 -16.82 3.18 6.07
N THR A 190 -18.15 3.25 5.95
CA THR A 190 -18.97 4.22 6.67
C THR A 190 -20.14 3.54 7.37
N THR A 191 -20.51 4.06 8.54
CA THR A 191 -21.74 3.71 9.26
C THR A 191 -22.89 4.65 8.92
N ASP A 192 -22.64 5.72 8.15
CA ASP A 192 -23.69 6.60 7.61
C ASP A 192 -24.45 5.87 6.50
N ASP A 193 -25.70 5.50 6.77
CA ASP A 193 -26.57 4.79 5.83
C ASP A 193 -26.77 5.55 4.51
N SER A 194 -26.68 6.89 4.52
CA SER A 194 -26.82 7.71 3.31
C SER A 194 -25.59 7.66 2.39
N ASN A 195 -24.43 7.25 2.94
CA ASN A 195 -23.15 7.13 2.23
C ASN A 195 -22.66 5.67 2.12
N ARG A 196 -23.44 4.71 2.65
CA ARG A 196 -23.03 3.29 2.67
C ARG A 196 -23.32 2.61 1.33
N VAL A 197 -22.32 1.89 0.83
CA VAL A 197 -22.49 0.89 -0.24
C VAL A 197 -22.52 -0.51 0.39
N PRO A 198 -23.46 -1.40 0.02
CA PRO A 198 -23.47 -2.78 0.51
C PRO A 198 -22.18 -3.53 0.15
N ILE A 199 -21.64 -4.30 1.10
CA ILE A 199 -20.58 -5.26 0.84
C ILE A 199 -21.26 -6.58 0.46
N GLU A 200 -21.36 -6.84 -0.83
CA GLU A 200 -21.98 -8.07 -1.34
C GLU A 200 -20.97 -9.23 -1.35
N LYS A 201 -21.47 -10.44 -1.07
CA LYS A 201 -20.65 -11.65 -1.17
C LYS A 201 -20.29 -11.89 -2.65
N PRO A 202 -18.99 -11.91 -3.02
CA PRO A 202 -18.59 -12.20 -4.38
C PRO A 202 -19.04 -13.60 -4.83
N SER A 203 -19.42 -13.75 -6.11
CA SER A 203 -19.80 -15.05 -6.67
C SER A 203 -18.66 -16.08 -6.62
N SER A 204 -17.41 -15.61 -6.64
CA SER A 204 -16.19 -16.41 -6.52
C SER A 204 -15.71 -16.62 -5.08
N TYR A 205 -16.47 -16.19 -4.07
CA TYR A 205 -16.07 -16.37 -2.67
C TYR A 205 -16.16 -17.84 -2.27
N ASP A 206 -15.01 -18.39 -1.91
CA ASP A 206 -14.87 -19.73 -1.34
C ASP A 206 -14.34 -19.63 0.10
N PRO A 207 -15.14 -19.99 1.12
CA PRO A 207 -14.68 -19.94 2.52
C PRO A 207 -13.48 -20.86 2.79
N MET A 208 -13.28 -21.92 2.01
CA MET A 208 -12.15 -22.84 2.19
C MET A 208 -10.80 -22.19 1.89
N GLN A 209 -10.79 -21.06 1.15
CA GLN A 209 -9.57 -20.26 0.98
C GLN A 209 -9.08 -19.62 2.30
N HIS A 210 -9.92 -19.60 3.33
CA HIS A 210 -9.61 -19.07 4.66
C HIS A 210 -9.50 -20.15 5.74
N GLU A 211 -9.39 -21.42 5.35
CA GLU A 211 -9.33 -22.55 6.31
C GLU A 211 -8.17 -22.41 7.31
N LEU A 212 -7.00 -21.94 6.86
CA LEU A 212 -5.85 -21.71 7.76
C LEU A 212 -6.16 -20.65 8.83
N LEU A 213 -6.95 -19.63 8.48
CA LEU A 213 -7.40 -18.60 9.41
C LEU A 213 -8.39 -19.17 10.43
N ALA A 214 -9.34 -20.00 9.99
CA ALA A 214 -10.29 -20.67 10.87
C ALA A 214 -9.56 -21.53 11.91
N ARG A 215 -8.61 -22.36 11.46
CA ARG A 215 -7.76 -23.18 12.35
C ARG A 215 -6.93 -22.34 13.32
N ALA A 216 -6.44 -21.19 12.89
CA ALA A 216 -5.73 -20.27 13.77
C ALA A 216 -6.60 -19.69 14.89
N ILE A 217 -7.87 -19.43 14.61
CA ILE A 217 -8.85 -18.99 15.62
C ILE A 217 -9.15 -20.14 16.59
N GLU A 218 -9.41 -21.34 16.07
CA GLU A 218 -9.70 -22.54 16.89
C GLU A 218 -8.53 -22.92 17.81
N ALA A 219 -7.30 -22.80 17.31
CA ALA A 219 -6.08 -23.01 18.09
C ALA A 219 -5.80 -21.90 19.11
N GLY A 220 -6.61 -20.83 19.14
CA GLY A 220 -6.47 -19.72 20.07
C GLY A 220 -5.34 -18.73 19.74
N LEU A 221 -4.70 -18.86 18.57
CA LEU A 221 -3.69 -17.90 18.09
C LEU A 221 -4.33 -16.52 17.88
N LEU A 222 -5.53 -16.52 17.30
CA LEU A 222 -6.32 -15.32 17.03
C LEU A 222 -7.57 -15.35 17.90
N LYS A 223 -7.59 -14.52 18.94
CA LYS A 223 -8.64 -14.55 19.97
C LYS A 223 -9.97 -13.97 19.51
N ASN A 224 -9.94 -13.04 18.56
CA ASN A 224 -11.12 -12.34 18.05
C ASN A 224 -10.85 -11.73 16.67
N LEU A 225 -11.94 -11.34 15.99
CA LEU A 225 -11.86 -10.70 14.68
C LEU A 225 -11.11 -9.36 14.69
N THR A 226 -11.06 -8.64 15.81
CA THR A 226 -10.28 -7.39 15.93
C THR A 226 -8.76 -7.62 15.90
N SER A 227 -8.31 -8.87 16.07
CA SER A 227 -6.91 -9.26 15.85
C SER A 227 -6.56 -9.39 14.36
N ILE A 228 -7.59 -9.42 13.48
CA ILE A 228 -7.46 -9.59 12.03
C ILE A 228 -7.87 -8.28 11.32
N ILE A 229 -8.93 -7.63 11.80
CA ILE A 229 -9.49 -6.40 11.25
C ILE A 229 -9.20 -5.25 12.20
N GLY A 230 -8.26 -4.39 11.79
CA GLY A 230 -8.00 -3.11 12.47
C GLY A 230 -9.07 -2.09 12.11
N ILE A 231 -9.84 -1.63 13.09
CA ILE A 231 -10.82 -0.55 12.92
C ILE A 231 -10.21 0.75 13.44
N TYR A 232 -10.08 1.74 12.56
CA TYR A 232 -9.54 3.04 12.87
C TYR A 232 -10.64 4.09 12.71
N SER A 233 -11.11 4.67 13.81
CA SER A 233 -12.09 5.75 13.74
C SER A 233 -11.45 7.02 13.17
N MET A 234 -12.17 7.72 12.30
CA MET A 234 -11.75 8.98 11.68
C MET A 234 -11.76 10.18 12.63
N GLY A 235 -12.38 10.05 13.80
CA GLY A 235 -12.53 11.08 14.83
C GLY A 235 -13.33 10.56 16.03
N GLU A 236 -13.55 11.37 17.05
CA GLU A 236 -14.65 11.10 17.99
C GLU A 236 -15.95 11.42 17.23
N SER A 237 -16.79 10.41 17.05
CA SER A 237 -18.20 10.59 16.67
C SER A 237 -18.97 11.15 17.86
#